data_AF-A0A1K0GIQ9-F1
#
_entry.id   AF-A0A1K0GIQ9-F1
#
_cell.length_a   1.000
_cell.length_b   1.000
_cell.length_c   1.000
_cell.angle_alpha   90.00
_cell.angle_beta   90.00
_cell.angle_gamma   90.00
#
_symmetry.space_group_name_H-M   'P 1'
#
loop_
_entity.id
_entity.type
_entity.pdbx_description
1 polymer ?
#
loop_
_entity_poly.entity_id
_entity_poly.type
_entity_poly.pdbx_seq_one_letter_code
_entity_poly.pdbx_strand_id
1 'polypeptide(L)' 'MPGWDNGSKAAMYDCIDSYYDQWWAPEITPNSTYRLRNYKTGKCLAVSTTSTGNGRPGIQYTCTLNFNDQWWHFWPVA' A
#
# COMPACT_ATOMS: atom_id res chain seq x y z
N MET A 1 6.97 -4.86 -8.94
CA MET A 1 6.51 -3.46 -9.17
C MET A 1 7.55 -2.72 -10.00
N PRO A 2 7.17 -1.76 -10.87
CA PRO A 2 8.14 -0.92 -11.57
C PRO A 2 8.72 0.10 -10.57
N GLY A 3 9.85 -0.26 -9.97
CA GLY A 3 10.60 0.57 -9.02
C GLY A 3 10.30 0.30 -7.54
N TRP A 4 11.18 0.84 -6.69
CA TRP A 4 11.17 0.71 -5.22
C TRP A 4 11.03 2.07 -4.52
N ASP A 5 10.83 3.14 -5.29
CA ASP A 5 10.84 4.51 -4.82
C ASP A 5 9.46 4.96 -4.33
N ASN A 6 9.44 6.12 -3.68
CA ASN A 6 8.18 6.75 -3.32
C ASN A 6 7.42 7.14 -4.59
N GLY A 7 6.16 6.73 -4.68
CA GLY A 7 5.34 6.93 -5.87
C GLY A 7 5.37 5.78 -6.88
N SER A 8 6.19 4.74 -6.67
CA SER A 8 6.14 3.54 -7.52
C SER A 8 4.77 2.86 -7.40
N LYS A 9 4.16 2.52 -8.54
CA LYS A 9 2.81 1.95 -8.59
C LYS A 9 2.77 0.54 -7.98
N ALA A 10 1.80 0.32 -7.12
CA ALA A 10 1.36 -1.02 -6.77
C ALA A 10 0.51 -1.55 -7.94
N ALA A 11 0.91 -2.70 -8.48
CA ALA A 11 0.28 -3.27 -9.66
C ALA A 11 -0.02 -4.74 -9.41
N MET A 12 -1.13 -5.21 -9.98
CA MET A 12 -1.40 -6.63 -10.09
C MET A 12 -0.35 -7.28 -10.99
N TYR A 13 0.09 -8.46 -10.58
CA TYR A 13 1.04 -9.29 -11.33
C TYR A 13 0.80 -10.74 -10.96
N ASP A 14 1.37 -11.67 -11.73
CA ASP A 14 1.31 -13.10 -11.40
C ASP A 14 1.82 -13.36 -9.99
N CYS A 15 1.12 -14.22 -9.24
CA CYS A 15 1.51 -14.60 -7.89
C CYS A 15 2.76 -15.47 -7.93
N ILE A 16 3.89 -14.93 -7.47
CA ILE A 16 5.19 -15.61 -7.48
C ILE A 16 5.76 -15.53 -6.06
N ASP A 17 5.86 -16.66 -5.36
CA ASP A 17 6.24 -16.70 -3.94
C ASP A 17 7.62 -16.10 -3.64
N SER A 18 8.56 -16.17 -4.59
CA SER A 18 9.89 -15.56 -4.45
C SER A 18 9.90 -14.04 -4.64
N TYR A 19 8.78 -13.44 -5.07
CA TYR A 19 8.66 -12.00 -5.32
C TYR A 19 8.08 -11.31 -4.09
N TYR A 20 8.95 -11.03 -3.14
CA TYR A 20 8.59 -10.39 -1.87
C TYR A 20 7.93 -9.01 -1.99
N ASP A 21 7.99 -8.36 -3.16
CA ASP A 21 7.23 -7.13 -3.41
C ASP A 21 5.73 -7.34 -3.57
N GLN A 22 5.27 -8.58 -3.61
CA GLN A 22 3.85 -8.94 -3.58
C GLN A 22 3.34 -9.18 -2.17
N TRP A 23 4.22 -9.21 -1.17
CA TRP A 23 3.87 -9.51 0.22
C TRP A 23 3.60 -8.22 0.98
N TRP A 24 2.44 -8.15 1.63
CA TRP A 24 1.99 -6.98 2.38
C TRP A 24 1.63 -7.37 3.80
N ALA A 25 2.36 -6.82 4.77
CA ALA A 25 2.10 -7.01 6.18
C ALA A 25 1.06 -5.96 6.68
N PRO A 26 -0.11 -6.39 7.18
CA PRO A 26 -1.05 -5.48 7.83
C PRO A 26 -0.53 -5.06 9.21
N GLU A 27 -0.48 -3.76 9.45
CA GLU A 27 -0.07 -3.16 10.72
C GLU A 27 -1.24 -2.40 11.32
N ILE A 28 -1.63 -2.74 12.54
CA ILE A 28 -2.69 -2.03 13.27
C ILE A 28 -2.23 -0.60 13.55
N THR A 29 -3.08 0.37 13.26
CA THR A 29 -2.88 1.77 13.63
C THR A 29 -3.66 2.11 14.91
N PRO A 30 -3.36 3.24 15.59
CA PRO A 30 -4.08 3.66 16.80
C PRO A 30 -5.61 3.81 16.62
N ASN A 31 -6.08 4.04 15.39
CA ASN A 31 -7.49 4.29 15.08
C ASN A 31 -8.25 3.03 14.64
N SER A 32 -7.75 1.83 14.96
CA SER A 32 -8.33 0.55 14.50
C SER A 32 -8.42 0.42 12.97
N THR A 33 -7.52 1.09 12.26
CA THR A 33 -7.30 0.90 10.82
C THR A 33 -6.02 0.10 10.60
N TYR A 34 -5.77 -0.28 9.35
CA TYR A 34 -4.55 -0.94 8.94
C TYR A 34 -3.69 -0.03 8.08
N ARG A 35 -2.38 -0.17 8.20
CA ARG A 35 -1.43 0.15 7.14
C ARG A 35 -0.95 -1.15 6.51
N LEU A 36 -0.71 -1.14 5.21
CA LEU A 36 -0.14 -2.29 4.50
C LEU A 36 1.31 -2.00 4.18
N ARG A 37 2.26 -2.61 4.90
CA ARG A 37 3.69 -2.46 4.65
C ARG A 37 4.18 -3.52 3.66
N ASN A 38 4.81 -3.10 2.58
CA ASN A 38 5.44 -3.98 1.62
C ASN A 38 6.65 -4.66 2.25
N TYR A 39 6.73 -5.98 2.16
CA TYR A 39 7.82 -6.74 2.78
C TYR A 39 9.18 -6.41 2.17
N LYS A 40 9.26 -6.23 0.85
CA LYS A 40 10.52 -5.96 0.16
C LYS A 40 11.07 -4.56 0.44
N THR A 41 10.23 -3.54 0.45
CA THR A 41 10.69 -2.14 0.52
C THR A 41 10.53 -1.50 1.90
N GLY A 42 9.72 -2.09 2.78
CA GLY A 42 9.35 -1.48 4.06
C GLY A 42 8.43 -0.25 3.93
N LYS A 43 7.94 0.05 2.73
CA LYS A 43 7.05 1.19 2.43
C LYS A 43 5.58 0.78 2.52
N CYS A 44 4.70 1.75 2.71
CA CYS A 44 3.27 1.52 2.90
C CYS A 44 2.48 1.71 1.60
N LEU A 45 1.42 0.92 1.41
CA LEU A 45 0.46 1.11 0.33
C LEU A 45 -0.29 2.43 0.57
N ALA A 46 -0.28 3.30 -0.43
CA ALA A 46 -0.93 4.60 -0.42
C ALA A 46 -1.76 4.82 -1.70
N VAL A 47 -2.74 5.73 -1.64
CA VAL A 47 -3.45 6.22 -2.84
C VAL A 47 -2.74 7.48 -3.36
N SER A 48 -2.24 7.45 -4.60
CA SER A 48 -1.45 8.56 -5.19
C SER A 48 -2.18 9.90 -5.13
N THR A 49 -1.60 10.94 -4.53
CA THR A 49 -2.20 12.27 -4.32
C THR A 49 -1.93 13.28 -5.45
N THR A 50 -1.38 12.83 -6.58
CA THR A 50 -1.07 13.71 -7.73
C THR A 50 -2.30 14.15 -8.52
N SER A 51 -3.45 13.52 -8.29
CA SER A 51 -4.75 13.92 -8.84
C SER A 51 -5.87 13.69 -7.83
N THR A 52 -7.05 14.24 -8.10
CA THR A 52 -8.28 14.03 -7.35
C THR A 52 -9.26 13.18 -8.17
N GLY A 53 -10.23 12.54 -7.50
CA GLY A 53 -11.27 11.73 -8.15
C GLY A 53 -10.96 10.24 -8.26
N ASN A 54 -11.81 9.53 -8.99
CA ASN A 54 -11.78 8.07 -9.13
C ASN A 54 -10.65 7.60 -10.07
N GLY A 55 -10.18 6.38 -9.88
CA GLY A 55 -9.14 5.77 -10.73
C GLY A 55 -7.70 6.14 -10.34
N ARG A 56 -7.51 6.81 -9.19
CA ARG A 56 -6.18 7.08 -8.63
C ARG A 56 -5.46 5.75 -8.35
N PRO A 57 -4.20 5.59 -8.78
CA PRO A 57 -3.47 4.34 -8.59
C PRO A 57 -3.06 4.15 -7.14
N GLY A 58 -3.01 2.89 -6.72
CA GLY A 58 -2.22 2.49 -5.56
C GLY A 58 -0.73 2.67 -5.84
N ILE A 59 0.01 3.20 -4.89
CA ILE A 59 1.46 3.39 -4.92
C ILE A 59 2.08 2.88 -3.62
N GLN A 60 3.39 2.71 -3.59
CA GLN A 60 4.13 2.64 -2.34
C GLN A 60 4.70 4.00 -1.97
N TYR A 61 4.71 4.31 -0.67
CA TYR A 61 5.32 5.53 -0.14
C TYR A 61 5.88 5.29 1.26
N THR A 62 6.82 6.12 1.69
CA THR A 62 7.29 6.12 3.08
C THR A 62 6.10 6.09 4.04
N CYS A 63 6.12 5.14 4.96
CA CYS A 63 5.08 4.98 5.96
C CYS A 63 5.01 6.22 6.86
N THR A 64 3.86 6.89 6.90
CA THR A 64 3.65 8.11 7.70
C THR A 64 2.29 8.04 8.40
N LEU A 65 2.21 8.65 9.59
CA LEU A 65 1.00 8.66 10.41
C LEU A 65 0.16 9.92 10.21
N ASN A 66 0.66 10.91 9.47
CA ASN A 66 0.01 12.22 9.34
C ASN A 66 -0.91 12.32 8.13
N PHE A 67 -0.96 11.29 7.28
CA PHE A 67 -1.78 11.28 6.07
C PHE A 67 -2.69 10.06 6.04
N ASN A 68 -3.94 10.30 5.65
CA ASN A 68 -4.99 9.28 5.61
C ASN A 68 -4.95 8.43 4.34
N ASP A 69 -4.11 8.79 3.36
CA ASP A 69 -3.96 8.07 2.09
C ASP A 69 -3.31 6.68 2.23
N GLN A 70 -2.85 6.33 3.44
CA GLN A 70 -2.22 5.06 3.80
C GLN A 70 -3.06 4.21 4.77
N TRP A 71 -4.30 4.61 5.07
CA TRP A 71 -5.15 3.92 6.07
C TRP A 71 -6.22 3.09 5.37
N TRP A 72 -6.24 1.79 5.68
CA TRP A 72 -7.09 0.80 5.05
C TRP A 72 -8.03 0.18 6.08
N HIS A 73 -9.30 0.05 5.72
CA HIS A 73 -10.27 -0.76 6.45
C HIS A 73 -10.44 -2.09 5.73
N PHE A 74 -10.33 -3.20 6.47
CA PHE A 74 -10.69 -4.51 5.96
C PHE A 74 -12.06 -4.89 6.47
N TRP A 75 -12.96 -5.14 5.54
CA TRP A 75 -14.30 -5.64 5.81
C TRP A 75 -14.32 -7.12 5.46
N PRO A 76 -14.80 -8.00 6.37
CA PRO A 76 -15.03 -9.38 6.03
C PRO A 76 -15.98 -9.46 4.83
N VAL A 77 -15.63 -10.32 3.87
CA VAL A 77 -16.55 -10.72 2.80
C VAL A 77 -17.27 -11.98 3.29
N ALA A 78 -18.59 -11.99 3.14
CA ALA A 78 -19.45 -13.14 3.48
C ALA A 78 -19.35 -14.24 2.42
#